data_AF-A0A0D8XZX7-F1
#
_entry.id   AF-A0A0D8XZX7-F1
#
_cell.length_a   1.000
_cell.length_b   1.000
_cell.length_c   1.000
_cell.angle_alpha   90.00
_cell.angle_beta   90.00
_cell.angle_gamma   90.00
#
_symmetry.space_group_name_H-M   'P 1'
#
loop_
_entity.id
_entity.type
_entity.pdbx_description
1 polymer ?
#
loop_
_entity_poly.entity_id
_entity_poly.type
_entity_poly.pdbx_seq_one_letter_code
_entity_poly.pdbx_strand_id
1 'polypeptide(L)'
;MNFPELTAYQPLISGNTGNRASLHSARIGSYLHTYRGPNRSKIRFNPWTYYTSSDQESQIARYLLITAIPFQAFFVITSYFVAKFAMKPLHLNAIFFIGYLFTVSIQVSVLLYLAQIFVYGLFHYGFDPDMHAIPLLTSVGDLLGTSLLLALFYVMSYGELVTKSIASSNNSINQTTACLYE
;
A
#
# COMPACT_ATOMS: atom_id res chain seq x y z
N MET A 1 2.13 -16.42 -16.11
CA MET A 1 1.42 -15.12 -16.21
C MET A 1 2.46 -14.03 -15.99
N ASN A 2 2.79 -13.25 -17.01
CA ASN A 2 3.70 -12.11 -16.88
C ASN A 2 2.86 -10.87 -16.67
N PHE A 3 3.06 -10.16 -15.55
CA PHE A 3 2.43 -8.88 -15.27
C PHE A 3 3.49 -7.78 -15.42
N PRO A 4 3.81 -7.31 -16.65
CA PRO A 4 4.83 -6.28 -16.86
C PRO A 4 4.47 -4.95 -16.17
N GLU A 5 3.18 -4.75 -15.89
CA GLU A 5 2.65 -3.61 -15.14
C GLU A 5 3.03 -3.67 -13.65
N LEU A 6 3.13 -4.86 -13.06
CA LEU A 6 3.56 -5.07 -11.67
C LEU A 6 4.95 -4.44 -11.44
N THR A 7 5.88 -4.66 -12.36
CA THR A 7 7.25 -4.17 -12.28
C THR A 7 7.31 -2.63 -12.35
N ALA A 8 6.36 -1.99 -13.03
CA ALA A 8 6.30 -0.54 -13.11
C ALA A 8 5.78 0.10 -11.81
N TYR A 9 4.81 -0.55 -11.15
CA TYR A 9 4.17 -0.03 -9.93
C TYR A 9 4.89 -0.42 -8.63
N GLN A 10 5.71 -1.46 -8.64
CA GLN A 10 6.39 -1.94 -7.45
C GLN A 10 7.32 -0.88 -6.81
N PRO A 11 8.20 -0.17 -7.55
CA PRO A 11 9.04 0.89 -6.95
C PRO A 11 8.23 2.07 -6.41
N LEU A 12 7.09 2.38 -7.06
CA LEU A 12 6.20 3.48 -6.68
C LEU A 12 5.55 3.23 -5.33
N ILE A 13 5.07 2.01 -5.11
CA ILE A 13 4.44 1.62 -3.85
C ILE A 13 5.48 1.50 -2.74
N SER A 14 6.51 0.70 -2.97
CA SER A 14 7.55 0.35 -2.01
C SER A 14 8.34 1.59 -1.58
N GLY A 15 8.82 2.38 -2.54
CA GLY A 15 9.60 3.60 -2.26
C GLY A 15 8.79 4.67 -1.50
N ASN A 16 7.56 4.95 -1.94
CA ASN A 16 6.75 5.99 -1.28
C ASN A 16 6.30 5.61 0.14
N THR A 17 5.97 4.34 0.35
CA THR A 17 5.49 3.85 1.65
C THR A 17 6.64 3.73 2.64
N GLY A 18 7.78 3.17 2.20
CA GLY A 18 9.00 3.07 3.01
C GLY A 18 9.52 4.43 3.47
N ASN A 19 9.54 5.43 2.59
CA ASN A 19 10.00 6.78 2.92
C ASN A 19 9.12 7.49 3.97
N ARG A 20 7.79 7.27 3.93
CA ARG A 20 6.88 7.83 4.94
C ARG A 20 7.08 7.17 6.29
N ALA A 21 7.25 5.85 6.28
CA ALA A 21 7.43 5.08 7.49
C ALA A 21 8.80 5.37 8.14
N SER A 22 9.87 5.56 7.35
CA SER A 22 11.19 5.96 7.87
C SER A 22 11.18 7.36 8.46
N LEU A 23 10.55 8.34 7.78
CA LEU A 23 10.39 9.70 8.31
C LEU A 23 9.61 9.69 9.63
N HIS A 24 8.54 8.90 9.69
CA HIS A 24 7.73 8.75 10.89
C HIS A 24 8.53 8.11 12.03
N SER A 25 9.25 7.03 11.73
CA SER A 25 10.14 6.34 12.67
C SER A 25 11.19 7.29 13.25
N ALA A 26 11.89 8.05 12.41
CA ALA A 26 12.93 8.97 12.85
C ALA A 26 12.38 10.10 13.74
N ARG A 27 11.15 10.57 13.47
CA ARG A 27 10.48 11.55 14.33
C ARG A 27 10.12 10.98 15.69
N ILE A 28 9.51 9.79 15.74
CA ILE A 28 9.20 9.12 17.01
C ILE A 28 10.50 8.90 17.79
N GLY A 29 11.57 8.44 17.14
CA GLY A 29 12.88 8.19 17.75
C GLY A 29 13.49 9.46 18.35
N SER A 30 13.52 10.54 17.57
CA SER A 30 14.01 11.86 18.02
C SER A 30 13.21 12.42 19.19
N TYR A 31 11.87 12.29 19.15
CA TYR A 31 11.00 12.73 20.23
C TYR A 31 11.23 11.92 21.51
N LEU A 32 11.45 10.62 21.37
CA LEU A 32 11.69 9.72 22.49
C LEU A 32 13.04 9.95 23.16
N HIS A 33 14.08 10.18 22.35
CA HIS A 33 15.43 10.51 22.80
C HIS A 33 15.47 11.86 23.52
N THR A 34 14.78 12.87 22.98
CA THR A 34 14.81 14.24 23.53
C THR A 34 13.89 14.43 24.75
N TYR A 35 12.69 13.83 24.77
CA TYR A 35 11.63 14.26 25.71
C TYR A 35 11.08 13.19 26.65
N ARG A 36 11.25 11.88 26.39
CA ARG A 36 10.53 10.85 27.15
C ARG A 36 11.41 9.80 27.83
N GLY A 37 12.59 9.47 27.30
CA GLY A 37 13.46 8.43 27.88
C GLY A 37 12.81 7.03 27.97
N PRO A 38 13.57 5.97 28.29
CA PRO A 38 13.11 4.57 28.25
C PRO A 38 11.87 4.29 29.09
N ASN A 39 11.77 4.89 30.27
CA ASN A 39 10.74 4.60 31.26
C ASN A 39 9.36 5.26 31.02
N ARG A 40 9.20 6.15 30.04
CA ARG A 40 7.90 6.79 29.75
C ARG A 40 7.33 6.44 28.38
N SER A 41 7.97 5.52 27.66
CA SER A 41 7.49 5.03 26.39
C SER A 41 6.46 3.91 26.59
N LYS A 42 5.21 4.13 26.19
CA LYS A 42 4.17 3.08 26.21
C LYS A 42 3.83 2.68 24.78
N ILE A 43 4.11 1.43 24.44
CA ILE A 43 3.67 0.83 23.18
C ILE A 43 2.14 0.77 23.18
N ARG A 44 1.51 1.16 22.07
CA ARG A 44 0.08 0.97 21.85
C ARG A 44 -0.13 -0.17 20.89
N PHE A 45 -0.57 -1.31 21.42
CA PHE A 45 -0.87 -2.51 20.63
C PHE A 45 -2.24 -2.47 19.95
N ASN A 46 -3.10 -1.51 20.31
CA ASN A 46 -4.37 -1.32 19.63
C ASN A 46 -4.21 -0.22 18.57
N PRO A 47 -4.34 -0.54 17.26
CA PRO A 47 -4.22 0.44 16.19
C PRO A 47 -5.29 1.53 16.27
N TRP A 48 -6.51 1.20 16.73
CA TRP A 48 -7.56 2.20 16.91
C TRP A 48 -7.18 3.22 17.98
N THR A 49 -6.72 2.76 19.13
CA THR A 49 -6.21 3.63 20.20
C THR A 49 -5.01 4.44 19.75
N TYR A 50 -4.18 3.89 18.83
CA TYR A 50 -3.08 4.65 18.26
C TYR A 50 -3.58 5.81 17.40
N TYR A 51 -4.41 5.58 16.39
CA TYR A 51 -4.87 6.64 15.49
C TYR A 51 -5.82 7.64 16.14
N THR A 52 -6.55 7.28 17.19
CA THR A 52 -7.49 8.19 17.85
C THR A 52 -6.84 9.02 18.97
N SER A 53 -5.67 8.64 19.47
CA SER A 53 -5.01 9.34 20.59
C SER A 53 -4.57 10.76 20.23
N SER A 54 -4.70 11.74 21.14
CA SER A 54 -4.25 13.13 20.91
C SER A 54 -2.73 13.33 20.95
N ASP A 55 -1.92 12.28 21.10
CA ASP A 55 -0.46 12.39 21.07
C ASP A 55 0.07 12.91 19.72
N GLN A 56 1.16 13.68 19.78
CA GLN A 56 1.83 14.25 18.61
C GLN A 56 2.19 13.20 17.56
N GLU A 57 2.67 12.02 17.98
CA GLU A 57 2.98 10.90 17.08
C GLU A 57 1.77 10.37 16.32
N SER A 58 0.61 10.31 16.99
CA SER A 58 -0.65 9.87 16.38
C SER A 58 -1.18 10.91 15.40
N GLN A 59 -1.01 12.19 15.72
CA GLN A 59 -1.39 13.28 14.80
C GLN A 59 -0.52 13.23 13.54
N ILE A 60 0.80 13.09 13.68
CA ILE A 60 1.72 12.97 12.55
C ILE A 60 1.38 11.76 11.68
N ALA A 61 1.12 10.59 12.29
CA ALA A 61 0.69 9.39 11.56
C ALA A 61 -0.59 9.61 10.77
N ARG A 62 -1.60 10.30 11.34
CA ARG A 62 -2.84 10.66 10.64
C ARG A 62 -2.59 11.61 9.48
N TYR A 63 -1.76 12.64 9.66
CA TYR A 63 -1.40 13.53 8.56
C TYR A 63 -0.67 12.80 7.44
N LEU A 64 0.25 11.89 7.76
CA LEU A 64 0.93 11.03 6.79
C LEU A 64 -0.05 10.11 6.06
N LEU A 65 -1.10 9.63 6.71
CA LEU A 65 -2.11 8.77 6.10
C LEU A 65 -3.04 9.59 5.17
N ILE A 66 -3.53 10.74 5.64
CA ILE A 66 -4.41 11.64 4.85
C ILE A 66 -3.68 12.14 3.60
N THR A 67 -2.41 12.53 3.74
CA THR A 67 -1.59 13.00 2.62
C THR A 67 -1.11 11.87 1.71
N ALA A 68 -1.22 10.59 2.10
CA ALA A 68 -0.85 9.47 1.26
C ALA A 68 -1.80 9.29 0.07
N ILE A 69 -3.11 9.49 0.29
CA ILE A 69 -4.13 9.34 -0.76
C ILE A 69 -3.91 10.29 -1.95
N PRO A 70 -3.83 11.63 -1.78
CA PRO A 70 -3.64 12.54 -2.91
C PRO A 70 -2.28 12.34 -3.59
N PHE A 71 -1.27 11.97 -2.81
CA PHE A 71 0.08 11.72 -3.33
C PHE A 71 0.13 10.45 -4.21
N GLN A 72 -0.53 9.37 -3.78
CA GLN A 72 -0.63 8.14 -4.57
C GLN A 72 -1.52 8.34 -5.80
N ALA A 73 -2.62 9.08 -5.68
CA ALA A 73 -3.45 9.45 -6.82
C ALA A 73 -2.65 10.22 -7.88
N PHE A 74 -1.85 11.20 -7.46
CA PHE A 74 -0.96 11.96 -8.35
C PHE A 74 0.03 11.04 -9.09
N PHE A 75 0.66 10.09 -8.39
CA PHE A 75 1.60 9.16 -8.99
C PHE A 75 0.95 8.23 -10.00
N VAL A 76 -0.24 7.70 -9.70
CA VAL A 76 -0.96 6.82 -10.63
C VAL A 76 -1.41 7.59 -11.87
N ILE A 77 -1.96 8.81 -11.70
CA ILE A 77 -2.31 9.68 -12.82
C ILE A 77 -1.08 9.97 -13.69
N THR A 78 0.07 10.28 -13.07
CA THR A 78 1.31 10.52 -13.81
C THR A 78 1.76 9.27 -14.57
N SER A 79 1.70 8.10 -13.95
CA SER A 79 2.03 6.83 -14.60
C SER A 79 1.14 6.56 -15.83
N TYR A 80 -0.14 6.91 -15.76
CA TYR A 80 -1.07 6.81 -16.89
C TYR A 80 -0.65 7.70 -18.05
N PHE A 81 -0.35 8.98 -17.77
CA PHE A 81 0.09 9.92 -18.80
C PHE A 81 1.40 9.47 -19.45
N VAL A 82 2.36 8.98 -18.66
CA VAL A 82 3.64 8.47 -19.15
C VAL A 82 3.44 7.22 -20.02
N ALA A 83 2.59 6.27 -19.61
CA ALA A 83 2.31 5.07 -20.39
C ALA A 83 1.63 5.41 -21.73
N LYS A 84 0.67 6.34 -21.72
CA LYS A 84 0.02 6.86 -22.92
C LYS A 84 1.03 7.52 -23.86
N PHE A 85 1.97 8.30 -23.33
CA PHE A 85 3.03 8.95 -24.11
C PHE A 85 4.03 7.95 -24.69
N ALA A 86 4.37 6.90 -23.95
CA ALA A 86 5.29 5.84 -24.38
C ALA A 86 4.68 4.85 -25.40
N MET A 87 3.47 5.10 -25.91
CA MET A 87 2.71 4.23 -26.83
C MET A 87 2.60 2.76 -26.36
N LYS A 88 2.69 2.52 -25.04
CA LYS A 88 2.40 1.23 -24.44
C LYS A 88 0.97 1.26 -23.93
N PRO A 89 0.05 0.46 -24.48
CA PRO A 89 -1.33 0.46 -24.01
C PRO A 89 -1.38 -0.17 -22.61
N LEU A 90 -1.31 0.67 -21.58
CA LEU A 90 -1.76 0.30 -20.24
C LEU A 90 -3.28 0.38 -20.26
N HIS A 91 -3.96 -0.76 -20.16
CA HIS A 91 -5.40 -0.77 -19.92
C HIS A 91 -5.64 -0.43 -18.45
N LEU A 92 -5.60 0.87 -18.13
CA LEU A 92 -6.00 1.33 -16.81
C LEU A 92 -7.50 1.19 -16.65
N ASN A 93 -7.89 0.06 -16.08
CA ASN A 93 -9.25 -0.17 -15.63
C ASN A 93 -9.52 0.69 -14.38
N ALA A 94 -10.64 1.40 -14.33
CA ALA A 94 -11.05 2.17 -13.16
C ALA A 94 -11.13 1.30 -11.89
N ILE A 95 -11.47 0.02 -12.04
CA ILE A 95 -11.50 -0.95 -10.94
C ILE A 95 -10.09 -1.20 -10.39
N PHE A 96 -9.08 -1.32 -11.27
CA PHE A 96 -7.69 -1.45 -10.86
C PHE A 96 -7.21 -0.20 -10.12
N PHE A 97 -7.56 0.98 -10.61
CA PHE A 97 -7.20 2.24 -9.97
C PHE A 97 -7.73 2.35 -8.53
N ILE A 98 -9.02 2.04 -8.33
CA ILE A 98 -9.64 2.07 -7.00
C ILE A 98 -9.03 0.99 -6.10
N GLY A 99 -8.85 -0.23 -6.62
CA GLY A 99 -8.21 -1.33 -5.89
C GLY A 99 -6.77 -1.02 -5.49
N TYR A 100 -6.01 -0.36 -6.37
CA TYR A 100 -4.65 0.11 -6.10
C TYR A 100 -4.65 1.14 -4.98
N LEU A 101 -5.49 2.17 -5.05
CA LEU A 101 -5.55 3.20 -4.01
C LEU A 101 -5.88 2.60 -2.65
N PHE A 102 -6.86 1.68 -2.60
CA PHE A 102 -7.23 0.98 -1.37
C PHE A 102 -6.06 0.16 -0.82
N THR A 103 -5.39 -0.60 -1.69
CA THR A 103 -4.25 -1.44 -1.34
C THR A 103 -3.12 -0.62 -0.72
N VAL A 104 -2.77 0.50 -1.35
CA VAL A 104 -1.70 1.37 -0.85
C VAL A 104 -2.11 2.08 0.43
N SER A 105 -3.38 2.50 0.57
CA SER A 105 -3.88 3.07 1.83
C SER A 105 -3.77 2.09 2.99
N ILE A 106 -4.13 0.81 2.78
CA ILE A 106 -3.96 -0.23 3.79
C ILE A 106 -2.48 -0.39 4.14
N GLN A 107 -1.62 -0.52 3.12
CA GLN A 107 -0.19 -0.71 3.34
C GLN A 107 0.45 0.43 4.13
N VAL A 108 0.19 1.69 3.75
CA VAL A 108 0.71 2.86 4.46
C VAL A 108 0.21 2.88 5.90
N SER A 109 -1.06 2.52 6.14
CA SER A 109 -1.61 2.43 7.49
C SER A 109 -0.87 1.37 8.32
N VAL A 110 -0.76 0.15 7.81
CA VAL A 110 -0.05 -0.94 8.50
C VAL A 110 1.40 -0.55 8.78
N LEU A 111 2.08 0.10 7.82
CA LEU A 111 3.48 0.45 7.98
C LEU A 111 3.70 1.58 9.00
N LEU A 112 2.84 2.59 9.05
CA LEU A 112 2.89 3.63 10.09
C LEU A 112 2.63 3.06 11.49
N TYR A 113 1.73 2.08 11.59
CA TYR A 113 1.50 1.37 12.85
C TYR A 113 2.72 0.53 13.27
N LEU A 114 3.31 -0.22 12.34
CA LEU A 114 4.53 -0.97 12.59
C LEU A 114 5.72 -0.07 12.97
N ALA A 115 5.84 1.12 12.36
CA ALA A 115 6.86 2.10 12.71
C ALA A 115 6.86 2.41 14.21
N GLN A 116 5.66 2.61 14.77
CA GLN A 116 5.49 2.87 16.19
C GLN A 116 5.93 1.67 17.04
N ILE A 117 5.55 0.45 16.65
CA ILE A 117 5.94 -0.77 17.35
C ILE A 117 7.46 -0.96 17.31
N PHE A 118 8.08 -0.81 16.14
CA PHE A 118 9.51 -0.98 15.97
C PHE A 118 10.28 0.04 16.80
N VAL A 119 9.96 1.33 16.70
CA VAL A 119 10.69 2.36 17.45
C VAL A 119 10.60 2.13 18.96
N TYR A 120 9.41 1.92 19.50
CA TYR A 120 9.26 1.67 20.94
C TYR A 120 9.80 0.31 21.38
N GLY A 121 9.68 -0.72 20.54
CA GLY A 121 10.23 -2.04 20.79
C GLY A 121 11.76 -2.02 20.87
N LEU A 122 12.41 -1.47 19.84
CA LEU A 122 13.88 -1.34 19.79
C LEU A 122 14.40 -0.54 20.97
N PHE A 123 13.70 0.54 21.32
CA PHE A 123 14.06 1.36 22.47
C PHE A 123 13.92 0.61 23.81
N HIS A 124 12.94 -0.30 23.94
CA HIS A 124 12.83 -1.17 25.12
C HIS A 124 13.97 -2.18 25.22
N TYR A 125 14.48 -2.65 24.07
CA TYR A 125 15.63 -3.55 24.01
C TYR A 125 16.99 -2.82 24.09
N GLY A 126 17.00 -1.49 24.21
CA GLY A 126 18.23 -0.68 24.32
C GLY A 126 18.98 -0.49 23.00
N PHE A 127 18.37 -0.80 21.87
CA PHE A 127 18.93 -0.50 20.55
C PHE A 127 18.50 0.87 20.07
N ASP A 128 19.38 1.59 19.38
CA ASP A 128 19.04 2.85 18.76
C ASP A 128 17.97 2.61 17.67
N PRO A 129 16.73 3.08 17.88
CA PRO A 129 15.64 2.82 16.96
C PRO A 129 15.90 3.46 15.59
N ASP A 130 16.66 4.54 15.53
CA ASP A 130 16.91 5.26 14.28
C ASP A 130 17.85 4.49 13.33
N MET A 131 18.81 3.71 13.86
CA MET A 131 19.77 2.96 13.04
C MET A 131 19.19 1.64 12.50
N HIS A 132 18.25 1.03 13.21
CA HIS A 132 17.76 -0.31 12.90
C HIS A 132 16.29 -0.31 12.46
N ALA A 133 15.43 0.57 12.99
CA ALA A 133 14.02 0.59 12.62
C ALA A 133 13.83 1.01 11.16
N ILE A 134 14.61 1.97 10.65
CA ILE A 134 14.50 2.43 9.26
C ILE A 134 14.71 1.28 8.26
N PRO A 135 15.84 0.55 8.26
CA PRO A 135 16.05 -0.55 7.31
C PRO A 135 15.06 -1.71 7.50
N LEU A 136 14.67 -2.03 8.74
CA LEU A 136 13.66 -3.05 9.01
C LEU A 136 12.30 -2.67 8.42
N LEU A 137 11.88 -1.43 8.67
CA LEU A 137 10.58 -0.92 8.26
C LEU A 137 10.49 -0.75 6.75
N THR A 138 11.58 -0.36 6.09
CA THR A 138 11.68 -0.36 4.62
C THR A 138 11.54 -1.78 4.06
N SER A 139 12.28 -2.75 4.61
CA SER A 139 12.22 -4.14 4.14
C SER A 139 10.82 -4.76 4.30
N VAL A 140 10.16 -4.49 5.44
CA VAL A 140 8.77 -4.90 5.68
C VAL A 140 7.81 -4.17 4.75
N GLY A 141 8.03 -2.88 4.50
CA GLY A 141 7.26 -2.08 3.56
C GLY A 141 7.31 -2.62 2.14
N ASP A 142 8.48 -3.06 1.69
CA ASP A 142 8.72 -3.63 0.36
C ASP A 142 8.04 -5.00 0.21
N LEU A 143 8.14 -5.86 1.23
CA LEU A 143 7.47 -7.16 1.27
C LEU A 143 5.94 -7.00 1.27
N LEU A 144 5.40 -6.12 2.13
CA LEU A 144 3.97 -5.85 2.21
C LEU A 144 3.46 -5.22 0.91
N GLY A 145 4.18 -4.24 0.35
CA GLY A 145 3.79 -3.59 -0.90
C GLY A 145 3.76 -4.54 -2.07
N THR A 146 4.80 -5.36 -2.22
CA THR A 146 4.89 -6.33 -3.31
C THR A 146 3.84 -7.42 -3.17
N SER A 147 3.63 -7.96 -1.96
CA SER A 147 2.65 -9.03 -1.72
C SER A 147 1.21 -8.55 -1.91
N LEU A 148 0.86 -7.36 -1.41
CA LEU A 148 -0.46 -6.78 -1.58
C LEU A 148 -0.74 -6.42 -3.05
N LEU A 149 0.25 -5.87 -3.76
CA LEU A 149 0.11 -5.57 -5.19
C LEU A 149 -0.06 -6.87 -6.00
N LEU A 150 0.73 -7.90 -5.70
CA LEU A 150 0.58 -9.21 -6.32
C LEU A 150 -0.82 -9.80 -6.08
N ALA A 151 -1.33 -9.70 -4.84
CA ALA A 151 -2.67 -10.15 -4.50
C ALA A 151 -3.75 -9.39 -5.29
N LEU A 152 -3.60 -8.08 -5.47
CA LEU A 152 -4.51 -7.27 -6.28
C LEU A 152 -4.53 -7.75 -7.75
N PHE A 153 -3.36 -7.96 -8.36
CA PHE A 153 -3.28 -8.49 -9.73
C PHE A 153 -3.90 -9.89 -9.84
N TYR A 154 -3.69 -10.73 -8.82
CA TYR A 154 -4.28 -12.06 -8.77
C TYR A 154 -5.81 -11.96 -8.75
N VAL A 155 -6.40 -11.19 -7.83
CA VAL A 155 -7.86 -11.01 -7.74
C VAL A 155 -8.44 -10.47 -9.04
N MET A 156 -7.78 -9.49 -9.67
CA MET A 156 -8.24 -8.92 -10.94
C MET A 156 -8.19 -9.94 -12.08
N SER A 157 -7.11 -10.72 -12.17
CA SER A 157 -6.96 -11.76 -13.18
C SER A 157 -8.04 -12.85 -13.06
N TYR A 158 -8.40 -13.24 -11.83
CA TYR A 158 -9.51 -14.16 -11.59
C TYR A 158 -10.85 -13.57 -12.03
N GLY A 159 -11.09 -12.27 -11.76
CA GLY A 159 -12.31 -11.58 -12.19
C GLY A 159 -12.46 -11.53 -13.72
N GLU A 160 -11.38 -11.27 -14.45
CA GLU A 160 -11.38 -11.27 -15.91
C GLU A 160 -11.64 -12.66 -16.51
N LEU A 161 -11.09 -13.72 -15.91
CA LEU A 161 -11.32 -15.09 -16.36
C LEU A 161 -12.78 -15.50 -16.18
N VAL A 162 -13.40 -15.16 -15.04
CA VAL A 162 -14.83 -15.42 -14.79
C VAL A 162 -15.70 -14.63 -15.76
N THR A 163 -15.37 -13.36 -16.02
CA THR A 163 -16.15 -12.54 -16.96
C THR A 163 -16.07 -13.08 -18.38
N LYS A 164 -14.90 -13.53 -18.82
CA LYS A 164 -14.72 -14.17 -20.15
C LYS A 164 -15.46 -15.50 -20.25
N SER A 165 -15.50 -16.32 -19.20
CA SER A 165 -16.22 -17.59 -19.23
C SER A 165 -17.74 -17.37 -19.35
N ILE A 166 -18.28 -16.38 -18.62
CA ILE A 166 -19.70 -16.00 -18.70
C ILE A 166 -20.04 -15.42 -20.08
N ALA A 167 -19.20 -14.54 -20.62
CA ALA A 167 -19.41 -13.98 -21.96
C ALA A 167 -19.36 -15.07 -23.06
N SER A 168 -18.45 -16.04 -22.95
CA SER A 168 -18.38 -17.17 -23.88
C SER A 168 -19.58 -18.11 -23.77
N SER A 169 -20.12 -18.30 -22.56
CA SER A 169 -21.36 -19.07 -22.35
C SER A 169 -22.58 -18.38 -22.96
N ASN A 170 -22.67 -17.05 -22.87
CA ASN A 170 -23.80 -16.31 -23.45
C ASN A 170 -23.76 -16.27 -24.97
N ASN A 171 -22.57 -16.17 -25.57
CA ASN A 171 -22.43 -16.20 -27.04
C ASN A 171 -22.78 -17.57 -27.63
N SER A 172 -22.43 -18.66 -26.94
CA SER A 172 -22.80 -20.01 -27.38
C SER A 172 -24.31 -20.24 -27.30
N ILE A 173 -24.97 -19.79 -26.23
CA ILE A 173 -26.42 -19.85 -26.11
C ILE A 173 -27.11 -19.09 -27.26
N ASN A 174 -26.71 -17.85 -27.52
CA ASN A 174 -27.29 -17.01 -28.58
C ASN A 174 -27.10 -17.59 -29.99
N GLN A 175 -25.98 -18.29 -30.25
CA GLN A 175 -25.77 -19.00 -31.52
C GLN A 175 -26.71 -20.21 -31.67
N THR A 176 -26.92 -21.00 -30.62
CA THR A 176 -27.88 -22.13 -30.67
C THR A 176 -29.32 -21.69 -30.85
N THR A 177 -29.74 -20.56 -30.25
CA THR A 177 -31.09 -20.02 -30.49
C THR A 177 -31.24 -19.49 -31.90
N ALA A 178 -30.21 -18.84 -32.48
CA ALA A 178 -30.26 -18.36 -33.86
C ALA A 178 -30.43 -19.49 -34.90
N CYS A 179 -29.82 -20.65 -34.69
CA CYS A 179 -29.97 -21.81 -35.59
C CYS A 179 -31.30 -22.57 -35.46
N LEU A 180 -32.14 -22.26 -34.47
CA LEU A 180 -33.46 -22.91 -34.27
C LEU A 180 -34.61 -22.18 -34.99
N TYR A 181 -34.36 -21.02 -35.59
CA TYR A 181 -35.36 -20.22 -36.30
C TYR A 181 -35.14 -20.14 -37.83
N GLU A 182 -34.21 -20.94 -38.37
CA GLU A 182 -34.08 -21.23 -39.81
C GLU A 182 -34.58 -22.64 -40.13
#